data_AF-A0A967YZA4-F1
#
_entry.id   AF-A0A967YZA4-F1
#
_cell.length_a   1.000
_cell.length_b   1.000
_cell.length_c   1.000
_cell.angle_alpha   90.00
_cell.angle_beta   90.00
_cell.angle_gamma   90.00
#
_symmetry.space_group_name_H-M   'P 1'
#
loop_
_entity.id
_entity.type
_entity.pdbx_description
1 polymer ?
#
loop_
_entity_poly.entity_id
_entity_poly.type
_entity_poly.pdbx_seq_one_letter_code
_entity_poly.pdbx_strand_id
1 'polypeptide(L)' 'MSYHCGRHVIFYRKAKKGIEIIRVLHDSMDFPRHFK' A
#
# COMPACT_ATOMS: atom_id res chain seq x y z
N MET A 1 -6.68 2.32 -0.14
CA MET A 1 -6.66 1.34 -1.25
C MET A 1 -5.24 0.77 -1.34
N SER A 2 -5.08 -0.42 -1.89
CA SER A 2 -3.77 -1.03 -2.15
C SER A 2 -3.66 -1.52 -3.59
N TYR A 3 -2.45 -1.53 -4.14
CA TYR A 3 -2.15 -2.02 -5.49
C TYR A 3 -0.88 -2.87 -5.44
N HIS A 4 -0.95 -4.10 -5.95
CA HIS A 4 0.20 -5.00 -6.03
C HIS A 4 0.96 -4.76 -7.35
N CYS A 5 2.27 -4.57 -7.26
CA CYS A 5 3.16 -4.41 -8.41
C CYS A 5 4.46 -5.19 -8.18
N GLY A 6 4.65 -6.28 -8.93
CA GLY A 6 5.78 -7.19 -8.71
C GLY A 6 5.76 -7.75 -7.28
N ARG A 7 6.87 -7.61 -6.56
CA ARG A 7 7.01 -8.00 -5.14
C ARG A 7 6.73 -6.86 -4.15
N HIS A 8 5.94 -5.88 -4.56
CA HIS A 8 5.61 -4.72 -3.73
C HIS A 8 4.11 -4.48 -3.66
N VAL A 9 3.67 -3.94 -2.52
CA VAL A 9 2.32 -3.43 -2.29
C VAL A 9 2.36 -1.92 -2.07
N ILE A 10 1.63 -1.19 -2.89
CA ILE A 10 1.51 0.26 -2.83
C ILE A 10 0.20 0.61 -2.12
N PHE A 11 0.28 1.25 -0.96
CA PHE A 11 -0.87 1.83 -0.25
C PHE A 11 -1.09 3.26 -0.71
N TYR A 12 -2.32 3.58 -1.09
CA TYR A 12 -2.67 4.90 -1.60
C TYR A 12 -4.09 5.31 -1.23
N ARG A 13 -4.36 6.61 -1.35
CA ARG A 13 -5.70 7.19 -1.25
C ARG A 13 -5.95 8.17 -2.38
N LYS A 14 -7.23 8.40 -2.69
CA LYS A 14 -7.65 9.48 -3.58
C LYS A 14 -7.49 10.82 -2.84
N ALA A 15 -6.89 11.79 -3.50
CA ALA A 15 -6.80 13.17 -3.03
C ALA A 15 -7.72 14.07 -3.88
N LYS A 16 -7.88 15.34 -3.49
CA LYS A 16 -8.67 16.32 -4.27
C LYS A 16 -8.19 16.45 -5.72
N LYS A 17 -6.89 16.27 -5.97
CA LYS A 17 -6.31 16.18 -7.30
C LYS A 17 -5.30 15.03 -7.33
N GLY A 18 -5.68 13.91 -7.94
CA GLY A 18 -4.81 12.76 -8.16
C GLY A 18 -4.81 11.73 -7.02
N ILE A 19 -3.70 11.00 -6.92
CA ILE A 19 -3.48 9.92 -5.96
C ILE A 19 -2.31 10.24 -5.06
N GLU A 20 -2.50 10.03 -3.76
CA GLU A 20 -1.47 10.18 -2.75
C GLU A 20 -0.95 8.80 -2.35
N ILE A 21 0.34 8.56 -2.54
CA ILE A 21 1.02 7.33 -2.12
C ILE A 21 1.38 7.45 -0.65
N ILE A 22 0.89 6.51 0.15
CA ILE A 22 1.06 6.51 1.62
C ILE A 22 2.27 5.67 2.00
N ARG A 23 2.39 4.46 1.43
CA ARG A 23 3.51 3.54 1.66
C ARG A 23 3.73 2.64 0.45
N VAL A 24 4.96 2.24 0.23
CA VAL A 24 5.33 1.15 -0.67
C VAL A 24 6.04 0.11 0.19
N LEU A 25 5.48 -1.09 0.28
CA LEU A 25 6.04 -2.19 1.05
C LEU A 25 6.51 -3.28 0.11
N HIS A 26 7.63 -3.92 0.44
CA HIS A 26 8.02 -5.18 -0.20
C HIS A 26 7.23 -6.34 0.43
N ASP A 27 6.89 -7.37 -0.35
CA ASP A 27 6.09 -8.51 0.10
C ASP A 27 6.76 -9.32 1.22
N SER A 28 8.08 -9.20 1.38
CA SER A 28 8.81 -9.83 2.50
C SER A 28 8.72 -9.05 3.80
N MET A 29 8.19 -7.82 3.80
CA MET A 29 7.75 -7.22 5.04
C MET A 29 6.45 -7.92 5.39
N ASP A 30 6.52 -8.91 6.29
CA ASP A 30 5.35 -9.48 6.95
C ASP A 30 4.48 -8.32 7.40
N PHE A 31 3.39 -8.06 6.67
CA PHE A 31 2.40 -7.08 7.08
C PHE A 31 1.80 -7.68 8.35
N PRO A 32 2.04 -7.14 9.56
CA PRO A 32 1.32 -7.63 10.71
C PRO A 32 -0.11 -7.13 10.49
N ARG A 33 -0.94 -7.96 9.86
CA ARG A 33 -2.39 -7.80 9.82
C ARG A 33 -2.86 -8.06 11.26
N HIS A 34 -2.61 -7.10 12.14
CA HIS A 34 -3.44 -6.93 13.32
C HIS A 34 -4.75 -6.29 12.85
N PHE A 35 -5.51 -7.03 12.04
CA PHE A 35 -6.96 -6.86 11.96
C PHE A 35 -7.50 -7.70 13.13
N LYS A 36 -7.55 -7.10 14.32
CA LYS A 36 -8.49 -7.53 15.36
C LYS A 36 -9.77 -6.70 15.20
#